data_AF-A0A0B0PS18-F1
#
_entry.id   AF-A0A0B0PS18-F1
#
_cell.length_a   1.000
_cell.length_b   1.000
_cell.length_c   1.000
_cell.angle_alpha   90.00
_cell.angle_beta   90.00
_cell.angle_gamma   90.00
#
_symmetry.space_group_name_H-M   'P 1'
#
loop_
_entity.id
_entity.type
_entity.pdbx_description
1 polymer ?
#
loop_
_entity_poly.entity_id
_entity_poly.type
_entity_poly.pdbx_seq_one_letter_code
_entity_poly.pdbx_strand_id
1 'polypeptide(L)' 'MNCSTRNGVYVNVVARVRKAFETGEVIRLDCTHVDMSDCKRIGVKLRDFVPCVPILFKDEQIILWRGKERSRTKL' A
#
# COMPACT_ATOMS: atom_id res chain seq x y z
N MET A 1 -5.10 -10.09 -3.37
CA MET A 1 -5.74 -8.87 -2.78
C MET A 1 -6.18 -7.86 -3.85
N ASN A 2 -6.82 -8.28 -4.93
CA ASN A 2 -7.77 -7.50 -5.74
C ASN A 2 -8.25 -6.15 -5.15
N CYS A 3 -7.70 -5.05 -5.65
CA CYS A 3 -8.34 -3.74 -5.56
C CYS A 3 -9.46 -3.67 -6.61
N SER A 4 -10.53 -2.94 -6.35
CA SER A 4 -11.56 -2.63 -7.34
C SER A 4 -12.22 -1.34 -6.88
N THR A 5 -12.38 -0.41 -7.81
CA THR A 5 -12.54 1.03 -7.56
C THR A 5 -13.96 1.41 -7.16
N ARG A 6 -14.42 0.96 -5.99
CA ARG A 6 -15.54 1.55 -5.24
C ARG A 6 -14.98 2.06 -3.92
N ASN A 7 -15.31 3.30 -3.52
CA ASN A 7 -14.74 4.01 -2.37
C ASN A 7 -14.66 3.19 -1.05
N GLY A 8 -15.49 2.15 -0.85
CA GLY A 8 -15.38 1.22 0.28
C GLY A 8 -14.14 0.32 0.29
N VAL A 9 -13.53 0.03 -0.87
CA VAL A 9 -12.33 -0.83 -0.98
C VAL A 9 -11.08 -0.09 -0.50
N TYR A 10 -10.95 1.22 -0.76
CA TYR A 10 -9.78 2.01 -0.35
C TYR A 10 -9.59 2.04 1.17
N VAL A 11 -10.68 2.24 1.92
CA VAL A 11 -10.65 2.26 3.40
C VAL A 11 -10.21 0.90 3.94
N ASN A 12 -10.69 -0.18 3.32
CA ASN A 12 -10.30 -1.53 3.69
C ASN A 12 -8.82 -1.82 3.34
N VAL A 13 -8.32 -1.34 2.20
CA VAL A 13 -6.92 -1.53 1.80
C VAL A 13 -5.98 -0.83 2.79
N VAL A 14 -6.26 0.41 3.19
CA VAL A 14 -5.42 1.15 4.16
C VAL A 14 -5.34 0.42 5.50
N ALA A 15 -6.49 0.00 6.05
CA ALA A 15 -6.53 -0.72 7.32
C ALA A 15 -5.76 -2.05 7.26
N ARG A 16 -5.91 -2.78 6.16
CA ARG A 16 -5.22 -4.06 5.96
C ARG A 16 -3.72 -3.89 5.75
N VAL A 17 -3.29 -2.86 5.02
CA VAL A 17 -1.87 -2.54 4.84
C VAL A 17 -1.24 -2.16 6.17
N ARG A 18 -1.92 -1.35 6.99
CA ARG A 18 -1.45 -1.02 8.34
C ARG A 18 -1.28 -2.28 9.19
N LYS A 19 -2.30 -3.15 9.22
CA LYS A 19 -2.24 -4.42 9.97
C LYS A 19 -1.14 -5.36 9.45
N ALA A 20 -0.96 -5.45 8.13
CA ALA A 20 0.09 -6.28 7.56
C ALA A 20 1.50 -5.76 7.95
N PHE A 21 1.66 -4.43 8.05
CA PHE A 21 2.89 -3.81 8.52
C PHE A 21 3.17 -3.95 10.03
N GLU A 22 2.20 -4.41 10.83
CA GLU A 22 2.43 -4.81 12.22
C GLU A 22 3.21 -6.13 12.29
N THR A 23 3.01 -7.01 11.30
CA THR A 23 3.58 -8.37 11.29
C THR A 23 4.74 -8.57 10.30
N GLY A 24 4.96 -7.63 9.37
CA GLY A 24 6.01 -7.74 8.37
C GLY A 24 6.41 -6.38 7.79
N GLU A 25 7.59 -6.31 7.19
CA GLU A 25 8.12 -5.04 6.65
C GLU A 25 7.81 -4.82 5.18
N VAL A 26 7.61 -5.91 4.43
CA VAL A 26 7.31 -5.91 3.00
C VAL A 26 5.99 -6.61 2.78
N ILE A 27 5.10 -5.97 2.03
CA ILE A 27 3.79 -6.52 1.67
C ILE A 27 3.59 -6.47 0.17
N ARG A 28 2.82 -7.44 -0.33
CA ARG A 28 2.39 -7.49 -1.72
C ARG A 28 0.91 -7.16 -1.78
N LEU A 29 0.59 -6.05 -2.44
CA LEU A 29 -0.75 -5.74 -2.87
C LEU A 29 -0.94 -6.30 -4.28
N ASP A 30 -2.09 -6.87 -4.48
CA ASP A 30 -2.45 -7.57 -5.70
C ASP A 30 -3.54 -6.73 -6.35
N CYS A 31 -3.24 -6.31 -7.54
CA CYS A 31 -3.94 -5.28 -8.26
C CYS A 31 -4.78 -5.85 -9.41
N THR A 32 -5.01 -7.17 -9.40
CA THR A 32 -5.78 -7.87 -10.42
C THR A 32 -7.14 -7.19 -10.57
N HIS A 33 -7.48 -6.84 -11.81
CA HIS A 33 -8.69 -6.09 -12.20
C HIS A 33 -8.66 -4.57 -11.92
N VAL A 34 -7.50 -3.99 -11.60
CA VAL A 34 -7.33 -2.53 -11.59
C VAL A 34 -6.32 -2.13 -12.63
N ASP A 35 -6.71 -1.15 -13.43
CA ASP A 35 -5.83 -0.51 -14.38
C ASP A 35 -4.52 -0.10 -13.73
N MET A 36 -3.41 -0.42 -14.39
CA MET A 36 -2.06 -0.16 -13.86
C MET A 36 -1.87 1.33 -13.49
N SER A 37 -2.54 2.24 -14.21
CA SER A 37 -2.59 3.68 -13.91
C SER A 37 -3.23 3.98 -12.56
N ASP A 38 -4.32 3.32 -12.22
CA ASP A 38 -5.00 3.47 -10.93
C ASP A 38 -4.22 2.77 -9.81
N CYS A 39 -3.57 1.63 -10.08
CA CYS A 39 -2.67 1.00 -9.12
C CYS A 39 -1.49 1.90 -8.71
N LYS A 40 -0.90 2.63 -9.67
CA LYS A 40 0.11 3.64 -9.36
C LYS A 40 -0.45 4.75 -8.47
N ARG A 41 -1.65 5.26 -8.79
CA ARG A 41 -2.33 6.29 -7.98
C ARG A 41 -2.65 5.79 -6.57
N ILE A 42 -3.13 4.55 -6.43
CA ILE A 42 -3.36 3.88 -5.14
C ILE A 42 -2.06 3.87 -4.34
N GLY A 43 -0.98 3.36 -4.92
CA GLY A 43 0.31 3.24 -4.23
C GLY A 43 0.88 4.58 -3.78
N VAL A 44 0.73 5.64 -4.58
CA VAL A 44 1.12 7.01 -4.20
C VAL A 44 0.23 7.53 -3.07
N LYS A 45 -1.09 7.44 -3.22
CA LYS A 45 -2.06 7.92 -2.24
C LYS A 45 -1.99 7.16 -0.91
N LEU A 46 -1.57 5.89 -0.93
CA LEU A 46 -1.40 5.10 0.28
C LEU A 46 -0.33 5.67 1.21
N ARG A 47 0.69 6.35 0.66
CA ARG A 47 1.78 6.97 1.42
C ARG A 47 1.26 8.05 2.39
N ASP A 48 0.16 8.70 2.03
CA ASP A 48 -0.47 9.75 2.85
C ASP A 48 -1.18 9.16 4.09
N PHE A 49 -1.62 7.90 4.02
CA PHE A 49 -2.36 7.23 5.10
C PHE A 49 -1.50 6.26 5.92
N VAL A 50 -0.49 5.68 5.29
CA VAL A 50 0.42 4.71 5.88
C VAL A 50 1.84 5.03 5.41
N PRO A 51 2.81 5.26 6.33
CA PRO A 51 4.20 5.47 5.94
C PRO A 51 4.72 4.20 5.26
N CYS A 52 4.83 4.25 3.94
CA CYS A 52 5.31 3.14 3.12
C CYS A 52 5.92 3.64 1.80
N VAL A 53 6.72 2.79 1.18
CA VAL A 53 7.47 3.04 -0.04
C VAL A 53 7.15 1.92 -1.04
N PRO A 54 6.37 2.20 -2.10
CA PRO A 54 6.29 1.36 -3.29
C PRO A 54 7.67 1.11 -3.88
N ILE A 55 8.06 -0.15 -3.95
CA ILE A 55 9.33 -0.63 -4.51
C ILE A 55 9.14 -1.05 -5.96
N LEU A 56 8.06 -1.79 -6.26
CA LEU A 56 7.87 -2.42 -7.56
C LEU A 56 6.40 -2.44 -7.96
N PHE A 57 6.15 -2.18 -9.24
CA PHE A 57 4.87 -2.36 -9.90
C PHE A 57 5.09 -3.37 -11.04
N LYS A 58 4.63 -4.61 -10.88
CA LYS A 58 4.83 -5.68 -11.88
C LYS A 58 3.64 -6.63 -11.88
N ASP A 59 3.23 -7.11 -13.05
CA ASP A 59 2.20 -8.14 -13.23
C ASP A 59 0.91 -7.87 -12.41
N GLU A 60 0.41 -6.63 -12.47
CA GLU A 60 -0.73 -6.20 -11.65
C GLU A 60 -0.51 -6.39 -10.15
N GLN A 61 0.72 -6.20 -9.65
CA GLN A 61 1.04 -6.25 -8.23
C GLN A 61 1.88 -5.04 -7.83
N ILE A 62 1.68 -4.58 -6.60
CA ILE A 62 2.45 -3.51 -5.97
C ILE A 62 3.18 -4.10 -4.78
N ILE A 63 4.51 -4.01 -4.79
CA ILE A 63 5.32 -4.32 -3.61
C ILE A 63 5.50 -3.03 -2.82
N LEU A 64 5.01 -3.03 -1.58
CA LEU A 64 5.18 -1.92 -0.64
C LEU A 64 6.12 -2.35 0.48
N TRP A 65 7.01 -1.45 0.87
CA TRP A 65 7.84 -1.59 2.06
C TRP A 65 7.49 -0.52 3.08
N ARG A 66 7.39 -0.88 4.35
CA ARG A 66 7.09 0.05 5.45
C ARG A 66 8.11 1.19 5.53
N GLY A 67 9.34 0.93 5.13
CA GLY A 67 10.47 1.81 5.45
C GLY A 67 11.04 1.48 6.83
N LYS A 68 12.26 1.94 7.10
CA LYS A 68 12.76 1.96 8.48
C LYS A 68 11.84 2.88 9.30
N GLU A 69 11.41 2.39 10.45
CA GLU A 69 10.81 3.25 11.47
C GLU A 69 11.85 4.32 11.83
N ARG A 70 11.72 5.49 11.20
CA ARG A 70 12.36 6.68 11.73
C ARG A 70 11.60 6.95 13.01
N SER A 71 12.15 6.50 14.12
CA SER A 71 11.84 7.00 15.44
C SER A 71 11.88 8.53 15.35
N ARG A 72 10.72 9.13 15.07
CA ARG A 72 10.48 10.52 15.40
C ARG A 72 10.37 10.53 16.92
N THR A 73 11.52 10.51 17.58
CA THR A 73 11.64 11.29 18.80
C THR A 73 11.26 12.70 18.37
N LYS A 74 10.03 13.12 18.69
CA LYS A 74 9.70 14.54 18.71
C LYS A 74 10.68 15.16 19.71
N LEU A 75 11.73 15.81 19.20
CA LEU A 75 12.35 16.91 19.93
C LEU A 75 11.47 18.14 19.73
#